data_AF-A0A2E0DEW1-F1
#
_entry.id   AF-A0A2E0DEW1-F1
#
_cell.length_a   1.000
_cell.length_b   1.000
_cell.length_c   1.000
_cell.angle_alpha   90.00
_cell.angle_beta   90.00
_cell.angle_gamma   90.00
#
_symmetry.space_group_name_H-M   'P 1'
#
loop_
_entity.id
_entity.type
_entity.pdbx_description
1 polymer ?
#
loop_
_entity_poly.entity_id
_entity_poly.type
_entity_poly.pdbx_seq_one_letter_code
_entity_poly.pdbx_strand_id
1 'polypeptide(L)'
;MGPSGADAVTPWRERVESLDTEHRHMLSGGTLSNFFLRGSLTSGHPVFVSGFYGALIGLAILLPYAYDGLMVENGTISDVIRDCAFQTLILISMTSFLGGFSLMVSTVMKRPPTRLENRRKFIFPLPFIGIVAISLEIIFDNVPDNVRWLGWALLILPGPLWVHLSYAPRWRILDRLDRGVDAFEGMGITIYGADEDGIAESDSELEEVLDIV
;
A
#
# COMPACT_ATOMS: atom_id res chain seq x y z
N MET A 1 36.19 -33.36 -15.63
CA MET A 1 35.63 -31.99 -15.61
C MET A 1 34.12 -32.10 -15.69
N GLY A 2 33.45 -32.19 -14.54
CA GLY A 2 31.99 -32.05 -14.46
C GLY A 2 31.72 -30.73 -13.75
N PRO A 3 30.80 -29.88 -14.24
CA PRO A 3 30.49 -28.64 -13.57
C PRO A 3 29.87 -28.97 -12.21
N SER A 4 30.59 -28.54 -11.17
CA SER A 4 30.22 -28.58 -9.77
C SER A 4 29.57 -27.27 -9.41
N GLY A 5 28.47 -27.34 -8.66
CA GLY A 5 28.15 -26.33 -7.66
C GLY A 5 27.15 -25.27 -8.09
N ALA A 6 26.07 -25.21 -7.31
CA ALA A 6 25.27 -24.02 -7.07
C ALA A 6 24.53 -23.44 -8.29
N ASP A 7 23.34 -23.98 -8.55
CA ASP A 7 22.19 -23.09 -8.72
C ASP A 7 22.00 -22.34 -7.39
N ALA A 8 22.91 -21.40 -7.09
CA ALA A 8 22.65 -20.41 -6.06
C ALA A 8 21.36 -19.74 -6.50
N VAL A 9 20.31 -19.83 -5.68
CA VAL A 9 19.07 -19.09 -5.89
C VAL A 9 19.49 -17.63 -6.00
N THR A 10 19.66 -17.13 -7.22
CA THR A 10 20.09 -15.76 -7.45
C THR A 10 18.99 -14.89 -6.87
N PRO A 11 19.30 -14.03 -5.88
CA PRO A 11 18.29 -13.17 -5.29
C PRO A 11 17.50 -12.48 -6.40
N TRP A 12 16.17 -12.38 -6.27
CA TRP A 12 15.32 -11.73 -7.28
C TRP A 12 15.87 -10.37 -7.76
N ARG A 13 16.64 -9.66 -6.92
CA ARG A 13 17.33 -8.40 -7.26
C ARG A 13 18.29 -8.53 -8.43
N GLU A 14 19.16 -9.54 -8.41
CA GLU A 14 20.13 -9.77 -9.49
C GLU A 14 19.41 -10.10 -10.80
N ARG A 15 18.29 -10.83 -10.71
CA ARG A 15 17.44 -11.13 -11.87
C ARG A 15 16.69 -9.89 -12.38
N VAL A 16 16.32 -8.95 -11.52
CA VAL A 16 15.76 -7.65 -11.95
C VAL A 16 16.83 -6.81 -12.66
N GLU A 17 18.09 -6.88 -12.22
CA GLU A 17 19.19 -6.17 -12.86
C GLU A 17 19.52 -6.70 -14.26
N SER A 18 19.24 -7.97 -14.54
CA SER A 18 19.41 -8.56 -15.87
C SER A 18 18.26 -8.30 -16.85
N LEU A 19 17.16 -7.69 -16.40
CA LEU A 19 16.05 -7.30 -17.28
C LEU A 19 16.39 -6.03 -18.05
N ASP A 20 15.67 -5.77 -19.14
CA ASP A 20 15.76 -4.49 -19.85
C ASP A 20 15.36 -3.30 -18.95
N THR A 21 15.74 -2.11 -19.39
CA THR A 21 15.57 -0.88 -18.64
C THR A 21 14.11 -0.56 -18.31
N GLU A 22 13.17 -0.88 -19.20
CA GLU A 22 11.74 -0.57 -19.01
C GLU A 22 11.11 -1.49 -17.95
N HIS A 23 11.35 -2.79 -18.02
CA HIS A 23 10.88 -3.74 -17.00
C HIS A 23 11.56 -3.51 -15.65
N ARG A 24 12.85 -3.18 -15.63
CA ARG A 24 13.56 -2.80 -14.39
C ARG A 24 12.92 -1.58 -13.74
N HIS A 25 12.60 -0.55 -14.52
CA HIS A 25 11.96 0.67 -14.04
C HIS A 25 10.52 0.45 -13.55
N MET A 26 9.78 -0.47 -14.16
CA MET A 26 8.46 -0.88 -13.69
C MET A 26 8.51 -1.57 -12.31
N LEU A 27 9.55 -2.39 -12.10
CA LEU A 27 9.72 -3.20 -10.89
C LEU A 27 10.44 -2.47 -9.75
N SER A 28 11.30 -1.49 -10.06
CA SER A 28 11.97 -0.66 -9.04
C SER A 28 10.98 0.17 -8.21
N GLY A 29 9.79 0.47 -8.77
CA GLY A 29 8.71 1.13 -8.04
C GLY A 29 9.09 2.49 -7.44
N GLY A 30 8.24 3.03 -6.57
CA GLY A 30 8.55 4.25 -5.80
C GLY A 30 9.12 3.95 -4.41
N THR A 31 9.55 5.00 -3.70
CA THR A 31 10.16 4.94 -2.36
C THR A 31 9.42 4.04 -1.37
N LEU A 32 8.08 4.12 -1.31
CA LEU A 32 7.26 3.32 -0.41
C LEU A 32 7.29 1.82 -0.74
N SER A 33 7.24 1.47 -2.02
CA SER A 33 7.33 0.07 -2.44
C SER A 33 8.71 -0.49 -2.18
N ASN A 34 9.76 0.30 -2.43
CA ASN A 34 11.13 -0.07 -2.10
C ASN A 34 11.32 -0.27 -0.60
N PHE A 35 10.68 0.53 0.26
CA PHE A 35 10.76 0.33 1.71
C PHE A 35 10.33 -1.08 2.13
N PHE A 36 9.16 -1.54 1.69
CA PHE A 36 8.68 -2.90 2.02
C PHE A 36 9.46 -4.01 1.29
N LEU A 37 9.99 -3.72 0.11
CA LEU A 37 10.78 -4.66 -0.68
C LEU A 37 12.28 -4.63 -0.33
N ARG A 38 12.76 -3.79 0.61
CA ARG A 38 14.15 -3.79 1.09
C ARG A 38 14.49 -5.09 1.85
N GLY A 39 13.51 -5.63 2.57
CA GLY A 39 13.63 -6.90 3.29
C GLY A 39 13.41 -8.13 2.41
N SER A 40 12.93 -9.21 3.02
CA SER A 40 12.51 -10.42 2.31
C SER A 40 11.21 -10.20 1.54
N LEU A 41 10.99 -10.95 0.44
CA LEU A 41 9.70 -10.94 -0.26
C LEU A 41 8.55 -11.40 0.64
N THR A 42 8.83 -12.26 1.62
CA THR A 42 7.86 -12.71 2.63
C THR A 42 7.36 -11.57 3.52
N SER A 43 8.26 -10.69 3.99
CA SER A 43 7.87 -9.50 4.75
C SER A 43 7.16 -8.45 3.89
N GLY A 44 7.45 -8.43 2.58
CA GLY A 44 6.76 -7.58 1.61
C GLY A 44 5.42 -8.16 1.13
N HIS A 45 4.87 -9.20 1.75
CA HIS A 45 3.62 -9.80 1.26
C HIS A 45 2.47 -8.77 1.31
N PRO A 46 1.62 -8.65 0.26
CA PRO A 46 0.54 -7.65 0.20
C PRO A 46 -0.42 -7.65 1.40
N VAL A 47 -0.62 -8.80 2.04
CA VAL A 47 -1.37 -8.94 3.30
C VAL A 47 -0.73 -8.14 4.42
N PHE A 48 0.57 -8.28 4.66
CA PHE A 48 1.28 -7.56 5.72
C PHE A 48 1.35 -6.06 5.45
N VAL A 49 1.61 -5.68 4.20
CA VAL A 49 1.65 -4.26 3.81
C VAL A 49 0.30 -3.59 4.01
N SER A 50 -0.79 -4.26 3.66
CA SER A 50 -2.15 -3.73 3.90
C SER A 50 -2.50 -3.74 5.38
N GLY A 51 -2.10 -4.76 6.14
CA GLY A 51 -2.29 -4.81 7.59
C GLY A 51 -1.55 -3.69 8.32
N PHE A 52 -0.31 -3.40 7.92
CA PHE A 52 0.46 -2.28 8.44
C PHE A 52 -0.24 -0.95 8.19
N TYR A 53 -0.85 -0.76 7.02
CA TYR A 53 -1.69 0.40 6.75
C TYR A 53 -2.89 0.50 7.71
N GLY A 54 -3.56 -0.62 7.99
CA GLY A 54 -4.63 -0.67 9.01
C GLY A 54 -4.14 -0.29 10.41
N ALA A 55 -2.90 -0.67 10.77
CA ALA A 55 -2.28 -0.26 12.03
C ALA A 55 -1.98 1.25 12.07
N LEU A 56 -1.54 1.85 10.96
CA LEU A 56 -1.34 3.31 10.86
C LEU A 56 -2.66 4.06 11.02
N ILE A 57 -3.75 3.55 10.45
CA ILE A 57 -5.08 4.12 10.68
C ILE A 57 -5.44 4.01 12.17
N GLY A 58 -5.25 2.84 12.78
CA GLY A 58 -5.48 2.61 14.20
C GLY A 58 -4.74 3.62 15.08
N LEU A 59 -3.48 3.91 14.76
CA LEU A 59 -2.70 4.95 15.43
C LEU A 59 -3.29 6.35 15.23
N ALA A 60 -3.77 6.66 14.03
CA ALA A 60 -4.33 7.97 13.71
C ALA A 60 -5.69 8.23 14.39
N ILE A 61 -6.52 7.19 14.54
CA ILE A 61 -7.83 7.30 15.21
C ILE A 61 -7.74 7.25 16.73
N LEU A 62 -6.55 6.99 17.30
CA LEU A 62 -6.35 6.94 18.74
C LEU A 62 -6.77 8.26 19.42
N LEU A 63 -6.50 9.40 18.77
CA LEU A 63 -6.87 10.71 19.30
C LEU A 63 -8.39 10.93 19.36
N PRO A 64 -9.17 10.77 18.27
CA PRO A 64 -10.62 10.94 18.33
C PRO A 64 -11.28 9.94 19.30
N TYR A 65 -10.85 8.68 19.34
CA TYR A 65 -11.38 7.69 20.28
C TYR A 65 -11.03 8.01 21.74
N ALA A 66 -9.83 8.54 22.00
CA ALA A 66 -9.46 8.97 23.33
C ALA A 66 -10.31 10.15 23.82
N TYR A 67 -10.64 11.09 22.92
CA TYR A 67 -11.54 12.19 23.23
C TYR A 67 -12.95 11.69 23.56
N ASP A 68 -13.50 10.83 22.70
CA ASP A 68 -14.84 10.26 22.87
C ASP A 68 -14.98 9.55 24.23
N GLY A 69 -14.13 8.56 24.49
CA GLY A 69 -14.25 7.73 25.69
C GLY A 69 -13.91 8.46 27.00
N LEU A 70 -13.00 9.44 27.01
CA LEU A 70 -12.64 10.17 28.24
C LEU A 70 -13.51 11.40 28.51
N MET A 71 -13.91 12.13 27.47
CA MET A 71 -14.60 13.43 27.62
C MET A 71 -16.10 13.34 27.38
N VAL A 72 -16.55 12.48 26.47
CA VAL A 72 -17.97 12.35 26.10
C VAL A 72 -18.63 11.29 26.97
N GLU A 73 -18.07 10.08 26.99
CA GLU A 73 -18.63 8.94 27.74
C GLU A 73 -18.23 8.92 29.23
N ASN A 74 -17.24 9.71 29.61
CA ASN A 74 -16.66 9.75 30.97
C ASN A 74 -16.24 8.35 31.47
N GLY A 75 -15.72 7.53 30.56
CA GLY A 75 -15.25 6.17 30.81
C GLY A 75 -13.85 6.12 31.43
N THR A 76 -13.39 4.91 31.76
CA THR A 76 -12.03 4.73 32.28
C THR A 76 -11.02 4.62 31.13
N ILE A 77 -9.75 4.96 31.39
CA ILE A 77 -8.66 4.78 30.41
C ILE A 77 -8.58 3.32 29.91
N SER A 78 -8.92 2.35 30.76
CA SER A 78 -8.90 0.94 30.38
C SER A 78 -9.95 0.61 29.31
N ASP A 79 -11.12 1.25 29.35
CA ASP A 79 -12.18 1.05 28.37
C ASP A 79 -11.75 1.63 27.01
N VAL A 80 -11.23 2.88 27.02
CA VAL A 80 -10.72 3.55 25.82
C VAL A 80 -9.63 2.74 25.14
N ILE A 81 -8.65 2.22 25.90
CA ILE A 81 -7.57 1.42 25.33
C ILE A 81 -8.12 0.13 24.73
N ARG A 82 -9.07 -0.54 25.39
CA ARG A 82 -9.70 -1.76 24.89
C ARG A 82 -10.42 -1.49 23.57
N ASP A 83 -11.22 -0.44 23.52
CA ASP A 83 -12.07 -0.16 22.37
C ASP A 83 -11.23 0.33 21.18
N CYS A 84 -10.24 1.19 21.42
CA CYS A 84 -9.26 1.60 20.43
C CYS A 84 -8.43 0.40 19.89
N ALA A 85 -7.99 -0.50 20.77
CA ALA A 85 -7.24 -1.69 20.37
C ALA A 85 -8.11 -2.64 19.54
N PHE A 86 -9.36 -2.85 19.94
CA PHE A 86 -10.30 -3.69 19.20
C PHE A 86 -10.61 -3.11 17.82
N GLN A 87 -10.87 -1.81 17.73
CA GLN A 87 -11.07 -1.12 16.46
C GLN A 87 -9.85 -1.22 15.56
N THR A 88 -8.65 -1.04 16.11
CA THR A 88 -7.39 -1.18 15.37
C THR A 88 -7.20 -2.60 14.84
N LEU A 89 -7.53 -3.63 15.64
CA LEU A 89 -7.47 -5.02 15.21
C LEU A 89 -8.44 -5.32 14.06
N ILE A 90 -9.66 -4.76 14.10
CA ILE A 90 -10.63 -4.87 13.00
C ILE A 90 -10.04 -4.25 11.74
N LEU A 91 -9.48 -3.04 11.84
CA LEU A 91 -8.88 -2.35 10.70
C LEU A 91 -7.73 -3.14 10.08
N ILE A 92 -6.78 -3.60 10.91
CA ILE A 92 -5.67 -4.46 10.47
C ILE A 92 -6.22 -5.71 9.77
N SER A 93 -7.20 -6.39 10.35
CA SER A 93 -7.77 -7.62 9.78
C SER A 93 -8.43 -7.36 8.43
N MET A 94 -9.22 -6.29 8.35
CA MET A 94 -9.97 -5.93 7.15
C MET A 94 -9.04 -5.51 6.01
N THR A 95 -8.06 -4.64 6.28
CA THR A 95 -7.10 -4.22 5.26
C THR A 95 -6.19 -5.37 4.84
N SER A 96 -5.75 -6.23 5.77
CA SER A 96 -4.98 -7.44 5.47
C SER A 96 -5.75 -8.38 4.54
N PHE A 97 -7.03 -8.60 4.82
CA PHE A 97 -7.91 -9.41 3.98
C PHE A 97 -8.04 -8.84 2.57
N LEU A 98 -8.28 -7.53 2.43
CA LEU A 98 -8.31 -6.86 1.13
C LEU A 98 -6.97 -6.96 0.39
N GLY A 99 -5.84 -6.88 1.11
CA GLY A 99 -4.50 -7.08 0.57
C GLY A 99 -4.29 -8.48 0.00
N GLY A 100 -4.78 -9.51 0.71
CA GLY A 100 -4.76 -10.90 0.24
C GLY A 100 -5.68 -11.12 -0.96
N PHE A 101 -6.91 -10.60 -0.91
CA PHE A 101 -7.84 -10.65 -2.02
C PHE A 101 -7.26 -9.98 -3.28
N SER A 102 -6.61 -8.85 -3.09
CA SER A 102 -5.91 -8.13 -4.15
C SER A 102 -4.83 -8.98 -4.83
N LEU A 103 -4.04 -9.73 -4.06
CA LEU A 103 -3.05 -10.65 -4.60
C LEU A 103 -3.69 -11.80 -5.38
N MET A 104 -4.79 -12.37 -4.87
CA MET A 104 -5.55 -13.42 -5.56
C MET A 104 -6.05 -12.93 -6.92
N VAL A 105 -6.68 -11.74 -6.96
CA VAL A 105 -7.14 -11.11 -8.21
C VAL A 105 -5.97 -10.83 -9.15
N SER A 106 -4.85 -10.31 -8.63
CA SER A 106 -3.63 -10.04 -9.42
C SER A 106 -3.08 -11.31 -10.09
N THR A 107 -3.16 -12.44 -9.39
CA THR A 107 -2.68 -13.74 -9.89
C THR A 107 -3.55 -14.27 -11.03
N VAL A 108 -4.87 -14.04 -10.95
CA VAL A 108 -5.83 -14.43 -12.00
C VAL A 108 -5.75 -13.49 -13.21
N MET A 109 -5.74 -12.17 -12.96
CA MET A 109 -5.83 -11.15 -14.02
C MET A 109 -4.51 -10.90 -14.74
N LYS A 110 -3.36 -11.29 -14.15
CA LYS A 110 -2.02 -11.17 -14.76
C LYS A 110 -1.76 -9.78 -15.38
N ARG A 111 -2.16 -8.72 -14.66
CA ARG A 111 -2.00 -7.33 -15.12
C ARG A 111 -0.64 -6.75 -14.73
N PRO A 112 -0.08 -5.80 -15.50
CA PRO A 112 1.11 -5.06 -15.09
C PRO A 112 0.80 -4.09 -13.93
N PRO A 113 1.80 -3.77 -13.08
CA PRO A 113 1.67 -2.77 -12.02
C PRO A 113 1.28 -1.41 -12.60
N THR A 114 0.21 -0.80 -12.09
CA THR A 114 -0.18 0.55 -12.53
C THR A 114 0.69 1.59 -11.82
N ARG A 115 1.30 2.51 -12.59
CA ARG A 115 1.98 3.67 -12.00
C ARG A 115 0.93 4.64 -11.48
N LEU A 116 0.96 4.88 -10.17
CA LEU A 116 0.04 5.78 -9.49
C LEU A 116 0.61 7.21 -9.34
N GLU A 117 1.69 7.55 -10.02
CA GLU A 117 2.43 8.82 -9.83
C GLU A 117 1.51 10.06 -9.92
N ASN A 118 0.75 10.21 -11.01
CA ASN A 118 -0.25 11.28 -11.13
C ASN A 118 -1.47 11.11 -10.20
N ARG A 119 -1.79 9.90 -9.75
CA ARG A 119 -2.98 9.63 -8.90
C ARG A 119 -2.70 9.75 -7.40
N ARG A 120 -1.43 9.74 -6.97
CA ARG A 120 -1.03 9.87 -5.56
C ARG A 120 -1.51 11.17 -4.95
N LYS A 121 -1.47 12.27 -5.70
CA LYS A 121 -1.93 13.59 -5.25
C LYS A 121 -3.38 13.60 -4.77
N PHE A 122 -4.23 12.75 -5.34
CA PHE A 122 -5.63 12.61 -4.94
C PHE A 122 -5.85 11.55 -3.88
N ILE A 123 -5.07 10.46 -3.87
CA ILE A 123 -5.23 9.35 -2.93
C ILE A 123 -4.65 9.69 -1.55
N PHE A 124 -3.55 10.45 -1.50
CA PHE A 124 -2.83 10.81 -0.28
C PHE A 124 -3.63 11.65 0.73
N PRO A 125 -4.43 12.67 0.35
CA PRO A 125 -5.18 13.47 1.31
C PRO A 125 -6.41 12.74 1.90
N LEU A 126 -6.91 11.68 1.25
CA LEU A 126 -8.14 10.99 1.65
C LEU A 126 -8.15 10.49 3.11
N PRO A 127 -7.10 9.84 3.65
CA PRO A 127 -7.13 9.41 5.05
C PRO A 127 -7.22 10.59 6.03
N PHE A 128 -6.61 11.73 5.71
CA PHE A 128 -6.72 12.93 6.55
C PHE A 128 -8.14 13.49 6.54
N ILE A 129 -8.77 13.54 5.36
CA ILE A 129 -10.18 13.94 5.25
C ILE A 129 -11.07 12.94 6.01
N GLY A 130 -10.76 11.64 5.95
CA GLY A 130 -11.42 10.61 6.72
C GLY A 130 -11.34 10.85 8.22
N ILE A 131 -10.15 11.12 8.76
CA ILE A 131 -9.95 11.45 10.19
C ILE A 131 -10.77 12.68 10.58
N VAL A 132 -10.75 13.75 9.77
CA VAL A 132 -11.55 14.95 10.04
C VAL A 132 -13.04 14.61 10.09
N ALA A 133 -13.54 13.79 9.15
CA ALA A 133 -14.94 13.36 9.14
C ALA A 133 -15.32 12.55 10.40
N ILE A 134 -14.47 11.63 10.83
CA ILE A 134 -14.68 10.84 12.06
C ILE A 134 -14.64 11.74 13.31
N SER A 135 -13.70 12.67 13.39
CA SER A 135 -13.65 13.63 14.50
C SER A 135 -14.89 14.52 14.55
N LEU A 136 -15.41 14.95 13.39
CA LEU A 136 -16.64 15.73 13.32
C LEU A 136 -17.86 14.90 13.75
N GLU A 137 -17.93 13.62 13.40
CA GLU A 137 -18.98 12.71 13.88
C GLU A 137 -19.01 12.68 15.42
N ILE A 138 -17.85 12.48 16.04
CA ILE A 138 -17.73 12.39 17.51
C ILE A 138 -18.11 13.72 18.19
N ILE A 139 -17.75 14.85 17.60
CA ILE A 139 -18.04 16.18 18.17
C ILE A 139 -19.50 16.59 17.95
N PHE A 140 -20.09 16.21 16.82
CA PHE A 140 -21.43 16.62 16.42
C PHE A 140 -22.40 15.43 16.42
N ASP A 141 -23.26 15.39 17.43
CA ASP A 141 -24.23 14.32 17.70
C ASP A 141 -25.31 14.10 16.62
N ASN A 142 -25.33 14.91 15.54
CA ASN A 142 -26.34 14.85 14.46
C ASN A 142 -25.72 14.74 13.06
N VAL A 143 -24.54 14.14 12.92
CA VAL A 143 -23.94 13.91 11.59
C VAL A 143 -24.72 12.81 10.85
N PRO A 144 -25.16 13.05 9.60
CA PRO A 144 -25.84 12.05 8.79
C PRO A 144 -25.02 10.77 8.55
N ASP A 145 -25.67 9.60 8.56
CA ASP A 145 -25.03 8.30 8.41
C ASP A 145 -24.14 8.18 7.16
N ASN A 146 -24.54 8.78 6.05
CA ASN A 146 -23.77 8.78 4.81
C ASN A 146 -22.41 9.46 4.96
N VAL A 147 -22.31 10.52 5.78
CA VAL A 147 -21.03 11.21 6.06
C VAL A 147 -20.12 10.31 6.88
N ARG A 148 -20.66 9.60 7.86
CA ARG A 148 -19.92 8.60 8.65
C ARG A 148 -19.35 7.49 7.77
N TRP A 149 -20.19 6.88 6.94
CA TRP A 149 -19.75 5.86 5.99
C TRP A 149 -18.69 6.39 5.03
N LEU A 150 -18.84 7.63 4.55
CA LEU A 150 -17.86 8.28 3.69
C LEU A 150 -16.53 8.51 4.43
N GLY A 151 -16.56 8.94 5.69
CA GLY A 151 -15.37 9.12 6.53
C GLY A 151 -14.56 7.82 6.65
N TRP A 152 -15.23 6.73 7.01
CA TRP A 152 -14.60 5.41 7.07
C TRP A 152 -14.09 4.94 5.69
N ALA A 153 -14.84 5.16 4.63
CA ALA A 153 -14.42 4.79 3.28
C ALA A 153 -13.17 5.57 2.83
N LEU A 154 -13.13 6.89 3.08
CA LEU A 154 -11.99 7.75 2.79
C LEU A 154 -10.75 7.38 3.61
N LEU A 155 -10.97 6.89 4.83
CA LEU A 155 -9.90 6.44 5.71
C LEU A 155 -9.32 5.09 5.27
N ILE A 156 -10.18 4.14 4.90
CA ILE A 156 -9.79 2.75 4.66
C ILE A 156 -9.37 2.50 3.22
N LEU A 157 -10.12 3.00 2.22
CA LEU A 157 -9.91 2.64 0.80
C LEU A 157 -8.53 2.97 0.20
N PRO A 158 -7.87 4.09 0.54
CA PRO A 158 -6.63 4.50 -0.13
C PRO A 158 -5.52 3.44 -0.10
N GLY A 159 -5.32 2.78 1.05
CA GLY A 159 -4.27 1.77 1.22
C GLY A 159 -4.52 0.51 0.40
N PRO A 160 -5.64 -0.23 0.60
CA PRO A 160 -5.99 -1.38 -0.20
C PRO A 160 -6.06 -1.09 -1.69
N LEU A 161 -6.53 0.10 -2.10
CA LEU A 161 -6.57 0.51 -3.50
C LEU A 161 -5.16 0.65 -4.08
N TRP A 162 -4.23 1.29 -3.34
CA TRP A 162 -2.83 1.36 -3.73
C TRP A 162 -2.20 -0.03 -3.83
N VAL A 163 -2.48 -0.91 -2.85
CA VAL A 163 -1.99 -2.30 -2.89
C VAL A 163 -2.55 -3.04 -4.09
N HIS A 164 -3.83 -2.83 -4.40
CA HIS A 164 -4.52 -3.47 -5.51
C HIS A 164 -3.97 -3.09 -6.87
N LEU A 165 -3.82 -1.80 -7.13
CA LEU A 165 -3.45 -1.32 -8.45
C LEU A 165 -1.95 -1.40 -8.73
N SER A 166 -1.12 -1.16 -7.71
CA SER A 166 0.32 -1.02 -7.88
C SER A 166 1.10 -2.16 -7.22
N TYR A 167 0.88 -2.41 -5.92
CA TYR A 167 1.82 -3.23 -5.14
C TYR A 167 1.68 -4.73 -5.37
N ALA A 168 0.46 -5.28 -5.32
CA ALA A 168 0.22 -6.72 -5.45
C ALA A 168 0.61 -7.29 -6.84
N PRO A 169 0.36 -6.58 -7.97
CA PRO A 169 0.90 -6.97 -9.27
C PRO A 169 2.44 -6.99 -9.29
N ARG A 170 3.09 -6.00 -8.69
CA ARG A 170 4.55 -5.93 -8.63
C ARG A 170 5.11 -7.08 -7.81
N TRP A 171 4.59 -7.28 -6.60
CA TRP A 171 5.02 -8.36 -5.71
C TRP A 171 4.89 -9.73 -6.38
N ARG A 172 3.78 -9.99 -7.09
CA ARG A 172 3.59 -11.24 -7.86
C ARG A 172 4.71 -11.48 -8.88
N ILE A 173 5.10 -10.45 -9.64
CA ILE A 173 6.16 -10.58 -10.65
C ILE A 173 7.49 -10.87 -9.97
N LEU A 174 7.80 -10.16 -8.87
CA LEU A 174 9.02 -10.38 -8.09
C LEU A 174 9.08 -11.78 -7.45
N ASP A 175 7.98 -12.28 -6.91
CA ASP A 175 7.87 -13.64 -6.34
C ASP A 175 8.07 -14.72 -7.41
N ARG A 176 7.53 -14.54 -8.62
CA ARG A 176 7.80 -15.45 -9.74
C ARG A 176 9.26 -15.43 -10.18
N LEU A 177 9.83 -14.23 -10.25
CA LEU A 177 11.24 -14.06 -10.59
C LEU A 177 12.13 -14.74 -9.56
N ASP A 178 11.84 -14.61 -8.26
CA ASP A 178 12.55 -15.27 -7.16
C ASP A 178 12.48 -16.82 -7.25
N ARG A 179 11.37 -17.35 -7.78
CA ARG A 179 11.20 -18.80 -8.00
C ARG A 179 11.85 -19.31 -9.29
N GLY A 180 12.44 -18.43 -10.12
CA GLY A 180 13.03 -18.81 -11.41
C GLY A 180 12.01 -19.22 -12.47
N VAL A 181 10.76 -18.81 -12.29
CA VAL A 181 9.68 -19.04 -13.26
C VAL A 181 9.53 -17.78 -14.11
N ASP A 182 9.01 -17.93 -15.34
CA ASP A 182 8.73 -16.78 -16.19
C ASP A 182 7.76 -15.79 -15.49
N ALA A 183 8.29 -14.58 -15.24
CA ALA A 183 7.65 -13.54 -14.47
C ALA A 183 6.47 -12.89 -15.23
N PHE A 184 6.53 -12.92 -16.56
CA PHE A 184 5.61 -12.24 -17.49
C PHE A 184 4.62 -13.20 -18.16
N GLU A 185 4.72 -14.50 -17.88
CA GLU A 185 3.90 -15.55 -18.47
C GLU A 185 2.38 -15.29 -18.37
N GLY A 186 1.76 -15.11 -19.53
CA GLY A 186 0.32 -14.89 -19.69
C GLY A 186 -0.13 -13.45 -19.39
N MET A 187 0.79 -12.49 -19.33
CA MET A 187 0.43 -11.07 -19.40
C MET A 187 0.21 -10.67 -20.86
N GLY A 188 -0.98 -10.12 -21.17
CA GLY A 188 -1.28 -9.62 -22.52
C GLY A 188 -0.53 -8.34 -22.88
N ILE A 189 -0.11 -7.57 -21.86
CA ILE A 189 0.71 -6.37 -21.96
C ILE A 189 1.75 -6.45 -20.84
N THR A 190 3.04 -6.41 -21.18
CA THR A 190 4.13 -6.50 -20.21
C THR A 190 4.63 -5.13 -19.76
N ILE A 191 4.49 -4.12 -20.61
CA ILE A 191 4.86 -2.72 -20.38
C ILE A 191 3.74 -1.86 -20.96
N TYR A 192 3.31 -0.81 -20.23
CA TYR A 192 2.49 0.22 -20.84
C TYR A 192 3.39 0.97 -21.83
N GLY A 193 3.21 0.70 -23.13
CA GLY A 193 3.96 1.37 -24.19
C GLY A 193 3.92 2.88 -23.99
N ALA A 194 5.04 3.54 -24.26
CA ALA A 194 5.17 4.99 -24.22
C ALA A 194 4.28 5.62 -25.31
N ASP A 195 2.99 5.75 -25.06
CA ASP A 195 2.11 6.63 -25.82
C ASP A 195 1.09 7.30 -24.90
N GLU A 196 1.15 8.63 -24.93
CA GLU A 196 0.12 9.61 -24.58
C GLU A 196 -0.30 9.77 -23.10
N ASP A 197 0.66 10.19 -22.27
CA ASP A 197 0.42 11.33 -21.37
C ASP A 197 1.75 12.08 -21.22
N GLY A 198 2.04 12.91 -22.22
CA GLY A 198 3.17 13.82 -22.20
C GLY A 198 3.01 14.85 -21.09
N ILE A 199 3.52 14.54 -19.90
CA ILE A 199 3.92 15.54 -18.94
C ILE A 199 5.30 15.11 -18.46
N ALA A 200 6.26 15.97 -18.81
CA ALA A 200 7.67 15.87 -18.51
C ALA A 200 7.94 15.21 -17.14
N GLU A 201 8.81 14.20 -17.19
CA GLU A 201 9.81 13.89 -16.19
C GLU A 201 10.24 15.19 -15.48
N SER A 202 9.64 15.46 -14.32
CA SER A 202 10.07 16.52 -13.45
C SER A 202 10.82 15.86 -12.31
N ASP A 203 12.13 15.93 -12.43
CA ASP A 203 13.16 15.73 -11.41
C ASP A 203 12.95 16.55 -10.11
N SER A 204 11.73 17.01 -9.79
CA SER A 204 11.47 17.88 -8.65
C SER A 204 11.53 17.18 -7.29
N GLU A 205 11.45 15.84 -7.24
CA GLU A 205 11.56 15.11 -5.97
C GLU A 205 13.03 14.98 -5.48
N LEU A 206 14.03 15.25 -6.35
CA LEU A 206 15.45 15.26 -5.97
C LEU A 206 16.03 16.67 -5.77
N GLU A 207 15.37 17.71 -6.29
CA GLU A 207 15.83 19.10 -6.19
C GLU A 207 15.31 19.82 -4.92
N GLU A 208 14.17 19.40 -4.34
CA GLU A 208 13.62 20.02 -3.11
C GLU A 208 14.48 19.78 -1.85
N VAL A 209 15.35 18.77 -1.86
CA VAL A 209 16.22 18.45 -0.71
C VAL A 209 17.57 19.20 -0.77
N LEU A 210 17.89 19.88 -1.87
CA LEU A 210 19.15 20.63 -2.02
C LEU A 210 19.04 22.13 -1.76
N ASP A 211 17.83 22.68 -1.57
CA ASP A 211 17.61 24.12 -1.36
C ASP A 211 17.09 24.51 0.04
N ILE A 212 17.16 23.60 1.02
CA ILE A 212 16.94 23.94 2.43
C ILE A 212 18.23 23.72 3.24
N VAL A 213 19.12 24.71 3.12
CA VAL A 213 20.22 25.14 4.02
C VAL A 213 21.41 24.21 4.22
#